data_AF-A0A1G1E8J2-F1
#
_entry.id   AF-A0A1G1E8J2-F1
#
_cell.length_a   1.000
_cell.length_b   1.000
_cell.length_c   1.000
_cell.angle_alpha   90.00
_cell.angle_beta   90.00
_cell.angle_gamma   90.00
#
_symmetry.space_group_name_H-M   'P 1'
#
loop_
_entity.id
_entity.type
_entity.pdbx_description
1 polymer ?
#
loop_
_entity_poly.entity_id
_entity_poly.type
_entity_poly.pdbx_seq_one_letter_code
_entity_poly.pdbx_strand_id
1 'polypeptide(L)' 'MTEKIKSGQEILDEFFSQIINIEGVNQDVAESVLKLYKEDKLTNINLSNELEKIREKKENES' A
#
# COMPACT_ATOMS: atom_id res chain seq x y z
N MET A 1 15.20 -20.48 22.08
CA MET A 1 14.28 -19.46 21.53
C MET A 1 13.35 -20.19 20.60
N THR A 2 12.05 -20.20 20.88
CA THR A 2 11.07 -20.84 20.00
C THR A 2 10.82 -19.87 18.85
N GLU A 3 11.27 -20.19 17.64
CA GLU A 3 10.90 -19.40 16.47
C GLU A 3 9.38 -19.50 16.30
N LYS A 4 8.66 -18.42 16.61
CA LYS A 4 7.21 -18.34 16.41
C LYS A 4 6.99 -18.32 14.90
N ILE A 5 6.37 -19.37 14.36
CA ILE A 5 5.95 -19.41 12.97
C ILE A 5 4.89 -18.32 12.78
N LYS A 6 5.18 -17.36 11.89
CA LYS A 6 4.23 -16.30 11.52
C LYS A 6 3.13 -16.85 10.63
N SER A 7 1.91 -16.40 10.85
CA SER A 7 0.80 -16.61 9.94
C SER A 7 0.99 -15.82 8.64
N GLY A 8 0.31 -16.24 7.57
CA GLY A 8 0.31 -15.50 6.31
C GLY A 8 -0.19 -14.06 6.48
N GLN A 9 -1.16 -13.84 7.37
CA GLN A 9 -1.65 -12.51 7.71
C GLN A 9 -0.56 -11.66 8.36
N GLU A 10 0.14 -12.19 9.38
CA GLU A 10 1.25 -11.47 10.04
C GLU A 10 2.35 -11.09 9.03
N ILE A 11 2.63 -11.95 8.05
CA ILE A 11 3.62 -11.66 6.99
C ILE A 11 3.14 -10.51 6.09
N LEU A 12 1.87 -10.51 5.69
CA LEU A 12 1.30 -9.46 4.84
C LEU A 12 1.20 -8.12 5.59
N ASP A 13 0.75 -8.13 6.84
CA ASP A 13 0.66 -6.93 7.68
C ASP A 13 2.02 -6.25 7.84
N GLU A 14 3.07 -7.04 8.07
CA GLU A 14 4.44 -6.54 8.14
C GLU A 14 4.91 -5.97 6.80
N PHE A 15 4.66 -6.67 5.69
CA PHE A 15 5.03 -6.21 4.36
C PHE A 15 4.38 -4.86 4.03
N PHE A 16 3.05 -4.76 4.11
CA PHE A 16 2.33 -3.54 3.78
C PHE A 16 2.65 -2.39 4.75
N SER A 17 3.00 -2.68 6.01
CA SER A 17 3.45 -1.62 6.93
C SER A 17 4.82 -1.04 6.58
N GLN A 18 5.61 -1.73 5.74
CA GLN A 18 6.97 -1.34 5.38
C GLN A 18 7.09 -0.78 3.95
N ILE A 19 6.10 -0.95 3.07
CA ILE A 19 6.21 -0.51 1.67
C ILE A 19 6.48 0.99 1.51
N ILE A 20 6.05 1.82 2.48
CA ILE A 20 6.31 3.27 2.52
C ILE A 20 7.80 3.60 2.73
N ASN A 21 8.59 2.64 3.24
CA ASN A 21 10.01 2.82 3.54
C ASN A 21 10.91 2.20 2.47
N ILE A 22 10.35 1.65 1.39
CA ILE A 22 11.13 1.04 0.30
C ILE A 22 11.70 2.15 -0.58
N GLU A 23 13.02 2.19 -0.69
CA GLU A 23 13.72 3.14 -1.54
C GLU A 23 13.26 3.01 -3.01
N GLY A 24 13.00 4.15 -3.65
CA GLY A 24 12.52 4.21 -5.03
C GLY A 24 11.00 3.99 -5.20
N VAL A 25 10.27 3.68 -4.12
CA VAL A 25 8.81 3.62 -4.16
C VAL A 25 8.22 5.02 -3.97
N ASN A 26 7.27 5.39 -4.82
CA ASN A 26 6.55 6.66 -4.65
C ASN A 26 5.67 6.61 -3.40
N GLN A 27 5.86 7.58 -2.51
CA GLN A 27 5.20 7.61 -1.21
C GLN A 27 3.67 7.67 -1.32
N ASP A 28 3.12 8.51 -2.20
CA ASP A 28 1.66 8.63 -2.38
C ASP A 28 1.03 7.30 -2.81
N VAL A 29 1.71 6.58 -3.73
CA VAL A 29 1.27 5.26 -4.20
C VAL A 29 1.36 4.23 -3.08
N ALA A 30 2.46 4.20 -2.33
CA ALA A 30 2.62 3.29 -1.19
C ALA A 30 1.56 3.51 -0.11
N GLU A 31 1.28 4.77 0.22
CA GLU A 31 0.25 5.14 1.19
C GLU A 31 -1.14 4.71 0.73
N SER A 32 -1.50 4.90 -0.54
CA SER A 32 -2.77 4.43 -1.09
C SER A 32 -2.91 2.91 -1.04
N VAL A 33 -1.85 2.16 -1.38
CA VAL A 33 -1.84 0.69 -1.30
C VAL A 33 -2.01 0.22 0.15
N LEU A 34 -1.25 0.81 1.09
CA LEU A 34 -1.35 0.48 2.52
C LEU A 34 -2.75 0.77 3.08
N LYS A 35 -3.34 1.91 2.71
CA LYS A 35 -4.69 2.29 3.12
C LYS A 35 -5.72 1.28 2.62
N LEU A 36 -5.69 0.95 1.33
CA LEU A 36 -6.61 -0.03 0.75
C LEU A 36 -6.46 -1.41 1.39
N TYR A 37 -5.24 -1.83 1.72
CA TYR A 37 -4.98 -3.07 2.44
C TYR A 37 -5.62 -3.06 3.84
N LYS A 38 -5.38 -2.01 4.64
CA LYS A 38 -5.93 -1.88 6.00
C LYS A 38 -7.46 -1.79 6.04
N GLU A 39 -8.06 -1.26 4.98
CA GLU A 39 -9.52 -1.14 4.86
C GLU A 39 -10.20 -2.41 4.28
N ASP A 40 -9.45 -3.49 4.01
CA ASP A 40 -9.93 -4.69 3.32
C ASP A 40 -10.55 -4.37 1.94
N LYS A 41 -9.97 -3.38 1.26
CA LYS A 41 -10.43 -2.82 -0.02
C LYS A 41 -9.39 -2.89 -1.11
N LEU A 42 -8.27 -3.59 -0.90
CA LEU A 42 -7.22 -3.77 -1.89
C LEU A 42 -7.68 -4.71 -3.02
N THR A 43 -8.45 -4.13 -3.94
CA THR A 43 -8.95 -4.78 -5.15
C THR A 43 -8.40 -4.03 -6.37
N ASN A 44 -8.38 -4.70 -7.52
CA ASN A 44 -7.95 -4.07 -8.78
C ASN A 44 -8.72 -2.79 -9.09
N ILE A 45 -10.04 -2.77 -8.82
CA ILE A 45 -10.90 -1.60 -9.09
C ILE A 45 -10.52 -0.44 -8.17
N ASN A 46 -10.43 -0.68 -6.86
CA ASN A 46 -10.13 0.38 -5.91
C ASN A 46 -8.70 0.91 -6.08
N LEU A 47 -7.75 0.03 -6.40
CA LEU A 47 -6.37 0.42 -6.68
C LEU A 47 -6.29 1.33 -7.91
N SER A 48 -6.89 0.92 -9.04
CA SER A 48 -6.91 1.75 -10.26
C SER A 48 -7.54 3.12 -10.01
N ASN A 49 -8.66 3.18 -9.28
CA ASN A 49 -9.32 4.43 -8.95
C ASN A 49 -8.45 5.36 -8.09
N GLU A 50 -7.73 4.83 -7.10
CA GLU A 50 -6.83 5.65 -6.27
C GLU A 50 -5.62 6.13 -7.06
N LEU A 51 -5.04 5.31 -7.93
CA LEU A 51 -3.93 5.69 -8.79
C LEU A 51 -4.31 6.79 -9.80
N GLU A 52 -5.51 6.71 -10.37
CA GLU A 52 -6.05 7.74 -11.26
C GLU A 52 -6.18 9.08 -10.53
N LYS A 53 -6.74 9.10 -9.32
CA LYS A 53 -6.81 10.31 -8.49
C LYS A 53 -5.43 10.89 -8.16
N ILE A 54 -4.43 10.05 -7.88
CA ILE A 54 -3.06 10.53 -7.63
C ILE A 54 -2.51 11.23 -8.88
N ARG A 55 -2.75 10.65 -10.06
CA ARG A 55 -2.31 11.22 -11.33
C ARG A 55 -3.00 12.56 -11.60
N GLU A 56 -4.32 12.62 -11.48
CA GLU A 56 -5.11 13.85 -11.69
C GLU A 56 -4.67 14.96 -10.73
N LYS A 57 -4.41 14.66 -9.45
CA LYS A 57 -3.90 15.65 -8.49
C LYS A 57 -2.57 16.24 -8.93
N LYS A 58 -1.63 15.41 -9.37
CA LYS A 58 -0.31 15.88 -9.83
C LYS A 58 -0.40 16.73 -11.09
N GLU A 59 -1.30 16.37 -12.02
CA GLU A 59 -1.55 17.16 -13.22
C GLU A 59 -2.17 18.54 -12.90
N ASN A 60 -3.00 18.64 -11.86
CA ASN A 60 -3.63 19.91 -11.43
C ASN A 60 -2.74 20.78 -10.52
N GLU A 61 -1.69 20.22 -9.94
CA GLU A 61 -0.69 20.93 -9.12
C GLU A 61 0.51 21.43 -9.95
N SER A 62 0.53 21.15 -11.25
CA SER A 62 1.63 21.47 -12.20
C SER A 62 1.38 22.71 -13.05
#